data_AF-A0A969EH49-F1
#
_entry.id   AF-A0A969EH49-F1
#
_cell.length_a   1.000
_cell.length_b   1.000
_cell.length_c   1.000
_cell.angle_alpha   90.00
_cell.angle_beta   90.00
_cell.angle_gamma   90.00
#
_symmetry.space_group_name_H-M   'P 1'
#
loop_
_entity.id
_entity.type
_entity.pdbx_description
1 polymer ?
#
loop_
_entity_poly.entity_id
_entity_poly.type
_entity_poly.pdbx_seq_one_letter_code
_entity_poly.pdbx_strand_id
1 'polypeptide(L)'
;MQHDIQIKRAYDSTLSRYDYSSAFQYIKPAIQSADIAIGNLELTLAGPPYKGYPRFCAPDELAVSLKEAGIDVLVTANNHSADRGKDGIIRTAKVLDSLNIQRTGTFIDDSDRKKIIHCY
;
A
#
# COMPACT_ATOMS: atom_id res chain seq x y z
N MET A 1 -3.47 -3.51 -8.23
CA MET A 1 -2.19 -3.80 -8.93
C MET A 1 -1.53 -2.52 -9.45
N GLN A 2 -0.22 -2.55 -9.78
CA GLN A 2 0.50 -1.42 -10.36
C GLN A 2 1.47 -1.88 -11.47
N HIS A 3 1.37 -1.35 -12.68
CA HIS A 3 2.25 -1.71 -13.80
C HIS A 3 3.51 -0.85 -13.92
N ASP A 4 4.49 -1.33 -14.67
CA ASP A 4 5.79 -0.68 -14.86
C ASP A 4 5.67 0.78 -15.30
N ILE A 5 4.69 1.12 -16.16
CA ILE A 5 4.46 2.49 -16.61
C ILE A 5 4.00 3.41 -15.47
N GLN A 6 3.19 2.91 -14.53
CA GLN A 6 2.72 3.68 -13.38
C GLN A 6 3.85 3.92 -12.38
N ILE A 7 4.72 2.93 -12.16
CA ILE A 7 5.92 3.07 -11.32
C ILE A 7 6.84 4.15 -11.92
N LYS A 8 7.10 4.08 -13.24
CA LYS A 8 7.93 5.07 -13.95
C LYS A 8 7.35 6.47 -13.89
N ARG A 9 6.03 6.61 -14.04
CA ARG A 9 5.33 7.90 -14.01
C ARG A 9 5.34 8.55 -12.63
N ALA A 10 5.36 7.76 -11.58
CA ALA A 10 5.43 8.26 -10.21
C ALA A 10 6.84 8.70 -9.79
N TYR A 11 7.89 8.38 -10.56
CA TYR A 11 9.24 8.80 -10.19
C TYR A 11 9.45 10.29 -10.49
N ASP A 12 9.71 11.08 -9.44
CA ASP A 12 10.12 12.47 -9.54
C ASP A 12 11.66 12.56 -9.57
N SER A 13 12.20 12.96 -10.72
CA SER A 13 13.64 13.10 -10.91
C SER A 13 14.26 14.28 -10.17
N THR A 14 13.48 15.30 -9.82
CA THR A 14 13.95 16.48 -9.09
C THR A 14 14.14 16.16 -7.60
N LEU A 15 13.22 15.37 -7.04
CA LEU A 15 13.23 14.95 -5.63
C LEU A 15 13.93 13.62 -5.41
N SER A 16 14.30 12.91 -6.49
CA SER A 16 14.89 11.57 -6.48
C SER A 16 14.10 10.58 -5.62
N ARG A 17 12.77 10.61 -5.73
CA ARG A 17 11.84 9.76 -4.98
C ARG A 17 10.58 9.49 -5.79
N TYR A 18 9.76 8.54 -5.33
CA TYR A 18 8.44 8.33 -5.93
C TYR A 18 7.40 9.25 -5.28
N ASP A 19 6.47 9.76 -6.09
CA ASP A 19 5.32 10.55 -5.67
C ASP A 19 4.06 10.08 -6.42
N TYR A 20 3.07 9.63 -5.66
CA TYR A 20 1.78 9.15 -6.17
C TYR A 20 0.63 10.13 -5.89
N SER A 21 0.88 11.31 -5.33
CA SER A 21 -0.14 12.30 -4.97
C SER A 21 -1.07 12.64 -6.14
N SER A 22 -0.51 12.83 -7.34
CA SER A 22 -1.26 13.13 -8.56
C SER A 22 -2.20 11.99 -9.00
N ALA A 23 -1.92 10.73 -8.62
CA ALA A 23 -2.76 9.59 -8.95
C ALA A 23 -4.10 9.62 -8.19
N PHE A 24 -4.13 10.27 -7.03
CA PHE A 24 -5.30 10.31 -6.15
C PHE A 24 -5.99 11.68 -6.11
N GLN A 25 -5.40 12.73 -6.70
CA GLN A 25 -5.84 14.12 -6.55
C GLN A 25 -7.34 14.36 -6.80
N TYR A 26 -7.92 13.68 -7.79
CA TYR A 26 -9.32 13.88 -8.19
C TYR A 26 -10.31 13.10 -7.33
N ILE A 27 -9.87 12.01 -6.70
CA ILE A 27 -10.73 11.16 -5.85
C ILE A 27 -10.53 11.43 -4.36
N LYS A 28 -9.42 12.09 -4.00
CA LYS A 28 -9.09 12.46 -2.62
C LYS A 28 -10.25 13.14 -1.88
N PRO A 29 -10.97 14.14 -2.44
CA PRO A 29 -12.11 14.74 -1.72
C PRO A 29 -13.21 13.75 -1.37
N ALA A 30 -13.47 12.77 -2.26
CA ALA A 30 -14.47 11.73 -2.01
C ALA A 30 -14.01 10.74 -0.94
N ILE A 31 -12.73 10.33 -0.98
CA ILE A 31 -12.13 9.45 0.04
C ILE A 31 -12.19 10.13 1.42
N GLN A 32 -11.75 11.39 1.49
CA GLN A 32 -11.71 12.15 2.75
C GLN A 32 -13.09 12.50 3.32
N SER A 33 -14.16 12.41 2.52
CA SER A 33 -15.53 12.61 3.01
C SER A 33 -16.14 11.39 3.67
N ALA A 34 -15.51 10.21 3.57
CA ALA A 34 -16.00 8.99 4.19
C ALA A 34 -15.73 9.00 5.69
N ASP A 35 -16.64 8.42 6.48
CA ASP A 35 -16.39 8.18 7.90
C ASP A 35 -15.25 7.16 8.10
N ILE A 36 -15.17 6.17 7.20
CA ILE A 36 -14.08 5.19 7.11
C ILE A 36 -13.86 4.85 5.63
N ALA A 37 -12.64 5.04 5.14
CA ALA A 37 -12.22 4.64 3.81
C ALA A 37 -11.35 3.36 3.84
N ILE A 38 -11.82 2.32 3.16
CA ILE A 38 -11.14 1.02 3.06
C ILE A 38 -10.66 0.79 1.63
N GLY A 39 -9.37 0.50 1.46
CA GLY A 39 -8.76 0.17 0.17
C GLY A 39 -8.23 -1.27 0.11
N ASN A 40 -8.25 -1.88 -1.07
CA ASN A 40 -7.55 -3.15 -1.32
C ASN A 40 -6.14 -2.89 -1.86
N LEU A 41 -5.10 -3.20 -1.07
CA LEU A 41 -3.71 -3.15 -1.51
C LEU A 41 -3.34 -4.48 -2.18
N GLU A 42 -3.56 -4.54 -3.49
CA GLU A 42 -3.36 -5.73 -4.32
C GLU A 42 -1.90 -5.98 -4.76
N LEU A 43 -0.93 -5.49 -4.01
CA LEU A 43 0.49 -5.61 -4.36
C LEU A 43 1.34 -5.65 -3.09
N THR A 44 2.62 -5.97 -3.25
CA THR A 44 3.57 -5.96 -2.14
C THR A 44 4.38 -4.67 -2.07
N LEU A 45 4.76 -4.28 -0.87
CA LEU A 45 5.75 -3.25 -0.57
C LEU A 45 7.01 -3.97 -0.08
N ALA A 46 7.68 -4.67 -1.00
CA ALA A 46 8.80 -5.55 -0.68
C ALA A 46 10.19 -4.89 -0.86
N GLY A 47 10.23 -3.59 -1.21
CA GLY A 47 11.46 -2.89 -1.57
C GLY A 47 11.94 -3.19 -3.00
N PRO A 48 13.05 -2.55 -3.44
CA PRO A 48 13.57 -2.73 -4.79
C PRO A 48 14.10 -4.16 -5.04
N PRO A 49 14.10 -4.64 -6.30
CA PRO A 49 13.63 -3.93 -7.49
C PRO A 49 12.11 -3.92 -7.60
N TYR A 50 11.56 -2.71 -7.82
CA TYR A 50 10.15 -2.50 -8.11
C TYR A 50 9.80 -3.08 -9.47
N LYS A 51 8.62 -3.67 -9.58
CA LYS A 51 8.19 -4.35 -10.80
C LYS A 51 6.68 -4.38 -10.89
N GLY A 52 6.15 -4.17 -12.08
CA GLY A 52 4.77 -4.50 -12.39
C GLY A 52 4.56 -6.00 -12.60
N TYR A 53 3.70 -6.35 -13.55
CA TYR A 53 3.43 -7.74 -13.92
C TYR A 53 4.73 -8.50 -14.28
N PRO A 54 4.86 -9.81 -13.92
CA PRO A 54 3.86 -10.67 -13.28
C PRO A 54 3.90 -10.71 -11.75
N ARG A 55 4.92 -10.10 -11.11
CA ARG A 55 5.11 -10.13 -9.65
C ARG A 55 5.27 -8.72 -9.11
N PHE A 56 4.15 -8.15 -8.69
CA PHE A 56 3.97 -6.77 -8.31
C PHE A 56 4.74 -6.42 -7.02
N CYS A 57 5.58 -5.40 -7.12
CA CYS A 57 6.21 -4.73 -5.99
C CYS A 57 6.28 -3.23 -6.26
N ALA A 58 5.62 -2.45 -5.40
CA ALA A 58 5.58 -1.00 -5.48
C ALA A 58 6.60 -0.35 -4.54
N PRO A 59 7.02 0.89 -4.83
CA PRO A 59 7.66 1.78 -3.87
C PRO A 59 6.77 2.05 -2.65
N ASP A 60 7.40 2.23 -1.48
CA ASP A 60 6.70 2.47 -0.21
C ASP A 60 5.90 3.79 -0.25
N GLU A 61 6.31 4.75 -1.08
CA GLU A 61 5.64 6.03 -1.27
C GLU A 61 4.21 5.89 -1.80
N LEU A 62 3.85 4.76 -2.43
CA LEU A 62 2.46 4.48 -2.77
C LEU A 62 1.58 4.40 -1.51
N ALA A 63 2.06 3.77 -0.44
CA ALA A 63 1.32 3.69 0.82
C ALA A 63 1.25 5.05 1.52
N VAL A 64 2.31 5.86 1.39
CA VAL A 64 2.30 7.26 1.88
C VAL A 64 1.20 8.05 1.20
N SER A 65 1.13 8.03 -0.13
CA SER A 65 0.09 8.77 -0.86
C SER A 65 -1.31 8.22 -0.64
N LEU A 66 -1.48 6.90 -0.42
CA LEU A 66 -2.78 6.32 -0.01
C LEU A 66 -3.24 6.87 1.34
N LYS A 67 -2.34 6.96 2.32
CA LYS A 67 -2.63 7.59 3.61
C LYS A 67 -2.99 9.06 3.45
N GLU A 68 -2.22 9.82 2.68
CA GLU A 68 -2.49 11.24 2.41
C GLU A 68 -3.78 11.48 1.61
N ALA A 69 -4.23 10.48 0.83
CA ALA A 69 -5.51 10.49 0.15
C ALA A 69 -6.69 10.27 1.10
N GLY A 70 -6.45 9.82 2.33
CA GLY A 70 -7.46 9.58 3.36
C GLY A 70 -7.88 8.13 3.51
N ILE A 71 -7.07 7.15 3.08
CA ILE A 71 -7.37 5.74 3.35
C ILE A 71 -7.02 5.40 4.81
N ASP A 72 -8.01 4.91 5.55
CA ASP A 72 -7.86 4.51 6.95
C ASP A 72 -7.37 3.07 7.09
N VAL A 73 -7.95 2.17 6.30
CA VAL A 73 -7.72 0.72 6.38
C VAL A 73 -7.32 0.16 5.01
N LEU A 74 -6.26 -0.65 4.98
CA LEU A 74 -5.89 -1.44 3.81
C LEU A 74 -6.12 -2.93 4.05
N VAL A 75 -6.93 -3.55 3.18
CA VAL A 75 -7.03 -5.00 3.09
C VAL A 75 -5.95 -5.52 2.15
N THR A 76 -5.23 -6.54 2.58
CA THR A 76 -4.06 -7.08 1.86
C THR A 76 -4.23 -8.53 1.43
N ALA A 77 -5.35 -9.18 1.75
CA ALA A 77 -5.66 -10.54 1.27
C ALA A 77 -6.27 -10.48 -0.14
N ASN A 78 -5.49 -10.91 -1.13
CA ASN A 78 -5.85 -10.95 -2.54
C ASN A 78 -4.89 -11.89 -3.30
N ASN A 79 -5.08 -12.02 -4.60
CA ASN A 79 -4.30 -12.89 -5.47
C ASN A 79 -2.81 -12.52 -5.60
N HIS A 80 -2.42 -11.29 -5.27
CA HIS A 80 -1.04 -10.79 -5.40
C HIS A 80 -0.34 -10.50 -4.07
N SER A 81 -0.98 -10.84 -2.96
CA SER A 81 -0.42 -10.68 -1.61
C SER A 81 0.93 -11.36 -1.42
N ALA A 82 1.19 -12.43 -2.17
CA ALA A 82 2.38 -13.28 -2.04
C ALA A 82 3.34 -13.17 -3.23
N ASP A 83 3.22 -12.14 -4.07
CA ASP A 83 4.07 -11.96 -5.26
C ASP A 83 5.57 -11.90 -4.93
N ARG A 84 5.90 -11.48 -3.71
CA ARG A 84 7.27 -11.46 -3.18
C ARG A 84 7.46 -12.44 -2.00
N GLY A 85 6.63 -13.49 -1.98
CA GLY A 85 6.68 -14.57 -1.00
C GLY A 85 6.43 -14.09 0.43
N LYS A 86 6.86 -14.91 1.39
CA LYS A 86 6.74 -14.66 2.83
C LYS A 86 7.36 -13.32 3.24
N ASP A 87 8.56 -13.04 2.76
CA ASP A 87 9.29 -11.81 3.13
C ASP A 87 8.58 -10.56 2.59
N GLY A 88 7.98 -10.66 1.40
CA GLY A 88 7.13 -9.62 0.84
C GLY A 88 5.88 -9.35 1.69
N ILE A 89 5.21 -10.39 2.16
CA ILE A 89 4.05 -10.27 3.07
C ILE A 89 4.47 -9.55 4.36
N ILE A 90 5.53 -10.03 5.01
CA ILE A 90 6.03 -9.49 6.28
C ILE A 90 6.47 -8.03 6.12
N ARG A 91 7.21 -7.71 5.04
CA ARG A 91 7.66 -6.33 4.81
C ARG A 91 6.49 -5.41 4.51
N THR A 92 5.53 -5.85 3.70
CA THR A 92 4.31 -5.05 3.42
C THR A 92 3.58 -4.72 4.71
N ALA A 93 3.37 -5.71 5.57
CA ALA A 93 2.77 -5.51 6.89
C ALA A 93 3.54 -4.47 7.73
N LYS A 94 4.88 -4.59 7.80
CA LYS A 94 5.72 -3.65 8.55
C LYS A 94 5.70 -2.22 8.00
N VAL A 95 5.65 -2.05 6.67
CA VAL A 95 5.54 -0.71 6.05
C VAL A 95 4.23 -0.06 6.44
N LEU A 96 3.11 -0.77 6.30
CA LEU A 96 1.80 -0.23 6.69
C LEU A 96 1.75 0.12 8.18
N ASP A 97 2.27 -0.74 9.04
CA ASP A 97 2.38 -0.49 10.48
C ASP A 97 3.23 0.75 10.77
N SER A 98 4.37 0.91 10.10
CA SER A 98 5.26 2.09 10.27
C SER A 98 4.61 3.41 9.85
N LEU A 99 3.65 3.33 8.93
CA LEU A 99 2.87 4.48 8.47
C LEU A 99 1.60 4.68 9.30
N ASN A 100 1.34 3.87 10.34
CA ASN A 100 0.10 3.89 11.11
C ASN A 100 -1.16 3.74 10.22
N ILE A 101 -1.08 2.93 9.17
CA ILE A 101 -2.24 2.55 8.35
C ILE A 101 -2.79 1.25 8.94
N GLN A 102 -4.07 1.22 9.29
CA GLN A 102 -4.69 -0.01 9.79
C GLN A 102 -4.71 -1.06 8.67
N ARG A 103 -4.44 -2.32 8.99
CA ARG A 103 -4.42 -3.38 7.98
C ARG A 103 -5.06 -4.68 8.45
N THR A 104 -5.59 -5.44 7.50
CA THR A 104 -6.05 -6.82 7.71
C THR A 104 -5.95 -7.63 6.42
N GLY A 105 -6.07 -8.95 6.52
CA GLY A 105 -6.01 -9.89 5.40
C GLY A 105 -4.73 -10.72 5.42
N THR A 106 -3.56 -10.09 5.42
CA THR A 106 -2.27 -10.77 5.67
C THR A 106 -1.69 -10.40 7.02
N PHE A 107 -1.01 -11.37 7.64
CA PHE A 107 -0.47 -11.26 8.99
C PHE A 107 0.95 -11.83 9.07
N ILE A 108 1.76 -11.25 9.96
CA ILE A 108 3.13 -11.71 10.23
C ILE A 108 3.11 -13.08 10.93
N ASP A 109 2.22 -13.23 11.91
CA ASP A 109 2.01 -14.45 12.70
C ASP A 109 0.60 -14.45 13.34
N ASP A 110 0.32 -15.44 14.20
CA ASP A 110 -0.98 -15.58 14.87
C ASP A 110 -1.25 -14.46 15.91
N SER A 111 -0.20 -13.87 16.49
CA SER A 111 -0.36 -12.73 17.41
C SER A 111 -0.76 -11.48 16.65
N ASP A 112 -0.13 -11.24 15.49
CA ASP A 112 -0.48 -10.16 14.57
C ASP A 112 -1.93 -10.29 14.07
N ARG A 113 -2.38 -11.51 13.77
CA ARG A 113 -3.77 -11.81 13.35
C ARG A 113 -4.82 -11.42 14.38
N LYS A 114 -4.49 -11.50 15.68
CA LYS A 114 -5.44 -11.22 16.77
C LYS A 114 -5.57 -9.73 17.11
N LYS A 115 -4.75 -8.86 16.49
CA LYS A 115 -4.86 -7.42 16.70
C LYS A 115 -6.21 -6.91 16.19
N ILE A 116 -6.82 -6.01 16.95
CA ILE A 116 -8.09 -5.37 16.61
C ILE A 116 -7.79 -4.10 15.79
N ILE A 117 -8.53 -3.89 14.71
CA ILE A 117 -8.51 -2.62 13.99
C ILE A 117 -9.32 -1.60 14.79
N HIS A 118 -8.69 -0.48 15.10
CA HIS A 118 -9.36 0.66 15.71
C HIS A 118 -9.54 1.77 14.66
N CYS A 119 -10.79 2.06 14.32
CA CYS A 119 -11.16 3.27 13.58
C CYS A 119 -11.74 4.26 14.60
N TYR A 120 -11.23 5.48 14.64
CA TYR A 120 -11.66 6.55 15.55
C TYR A 120 -12.23 7.71 14.76
#